data_AF-A0A023FNH3-F1
#
_entry.id   AF-A0A023FNH3-F1
#
_cell.length_a   1.000
_cell.length_b   1.000
_cell.length_c   1.000
_cell.angle_alpha   90.00
_cell.angle_beta   90.00
_cell.angle_gamma   90.00
#
_symmetry.space_group_name_H-M   'P 1'
#
loop_
_entity.id
_entity.type
_entity.pdbx_description
1 polymer ?
#
loop_
_entity_poly.entity_id
_entity_poly.type
_entity_poly.pdbx_seq_one_letter_code
_entity_poly.pdbx_strand_id
1 'polypeptide(L)'
;LFCSLTSFYSCFQLQNLVMIDSLGPIYDRASRATKVFREFIEGNMRLEQKDLSKPPVYTEAQVIELYTKKIALGYLPDNVRTLMKRGCKSVGDGRYVLTKDARLRYIHWIRSDSAALKEYFKGYTNNLLALVAIPGLGGSSAKRKVVSDALAQSCRTFKIVDVEGNHHLHMSFPDIVAGHIRSFLDPQ
;
A
#
# COMPACT_ATOMS: atom_id res chain seq x y z
N LEU A 1 -0.81 5.64 -11.52
CA LEU A 1 0.29 4.72 -11.15
C LEU A 1 0.32 4.64 -9.62
N PHE A 2 0.06 3.48 -9.01
CA PHE A 2 0.13 3.30 -7.55
C PHE A 2 1.59 3.07 -7.15
N CYS A 3 2.12 3.96 -6.32
CA CYS A 3 3.54 4.10 -6.03
C CYS A 3 3.91 3.42 -4.70
N SER A 4 4.38 2.17 -4.76
CA SER A 4 4.98 1.49 -3.60
C SER A 4 6.51 1.64 -3.64
N LEU A 5 7.02 2.54 -2.81
CA LEU A 5 8.42 2.70 -2.34
C LEU A 5 9.55 2.93 -3.36
N THR A 6 9.61 2.27 -4.52
CA THR A 6 10.68 2.47 -5.51
C THR A 6 10.56 3.76 -6.33
N SER A 7 9.38 4.40 -6.35
CA SER A 7 9.12 5.64 -7.11
C SER A 7 9.15 6.93 -6.28
N PHE A 8 9.52 6.91 -5.00
CA PHE A 8 9.52 8.16 -4.23
C PHE A 8 10.74 9.07 -4.48
N TYR A 9 11.86 8.57 -5.03
CA TYR A 9 12.94 9.46 -5.50
C TYR A 9 12.49 10.33 -6.70
N SER A 10 11.58 9.83 -7.53
CA SER A 10 10.93 10.64 -8.56
C SER A 10 9.87 11.60 -8.02
N CYS A 11 9.42 11.46 -6.76
CA CYS A 11 8.42 12.37 -6.18
C CYS A 11 8.94 13.80 -6.00
N PHE A 12 10.26 14.02 -5.88
CA PHE A 12 10.79 15.39 -5.74
C PHE A 12 10.54 16.27 -6.98
N GLN A 13 10.28 15.66 -8.14
CA GLN A 13 9.95 16.37 -9.38
C GLN A 13 8.43 16.56 -9.58
N LEU A 14 7.59 16.01 -8.70
CA LEU A 14 6.13 16.08 -8.82
C LEU A 14 5.60 17.34 -8.16
N GLN A 15 4.77 18.11 -8.88
CA GLN A 15 4.10 19.29 -8.34
C GLN A 15 2.99 18.95 -7.34
N ASN A 16 2.28 17.85 -7.57
CA ASN A 16 1.15 17.40 -6.77
C ASN A 16 1.28 15.89 -6.50
N LEU A 17 1.16 15.48 -5.24
CA LEU A 17 1.14 14.09 -4.82
C LEU A 17 -0.18 13.79 -4.12
N VAL A 18 -0.89 12.77 -4.60
CA VAL A 18 -2.09 12.25 -3.96
C VAL A 18 -1.78 10.87 -3.40
N MET A 19 -2.00 10.69 -2.10
CA MET A 19 -1.86 9.42 -1.41
C MET A 19 -3.23 8.92 -0.97
N ILE A 20 -3.52 7.64 -1.22
CA ILE A 20 -4.80 7.02 -0.89
C ILE A 20 -4.55 5.94 0.16
N ASP A 21 -5.17 6.13 1.32
CA ASP A 21 -5.05 5.38 2.56
C ASP A 21 -3.61 4.98 2.92
N SER A 22 -2.69 5.90 2.70
CA SER A 22 -1.29 5.79 3.09
C SER A 22 -0.72 7.19 3.28
N LEU A 23 0.13 7.36 4.29
CA LEU A 23 0.88 8.60 4.53
C LEU A 23 2.38 8.40 4.28
N GLY A 24 2.77 7.23 3.76
CA GLY A 24 4.14 6.90 3.38
C GLY A 24 4.57 5.52 3.86
N PRO A 25 5.88 5.24 3.79
CA PRO A 25 6.43 3.95 4.19
C PRO A 25 6.05 3.55 5.61
N ILE A 26 5.80 2.25 5.81
CA ILE A 26 5.62 1.68 7.14
C ILE A 26 6.97 1.70 7.84
N TYR A 27 7.00 2.34 9.01
CA TYR A 27 8.19 2.40 9.86
C TYR A 27 7.96 1.71 11.19
N ASP A 28 9.06 1.25 11.78
CA ASP A 28 9.08 0.55 13.07
C ASP A 28 10.15 1.12 14.00
N ARG A 29 10.10 0.71 15.26
CA ARG A 29 11.17 1.02 16.22
C ARG A 29 12.46 0.31 15.79
N ALA A 30 13.61 0.99 15.94
CA ALA A 30 14.92 0.42 15.61
C ALA A 30 15.17 -0.95 16.26
N SER A 31 14.64 -1.19 17.47
CA SER A 31 14.74 -2.48 18.17
C SER A 31 14.09 -3.66 17.44
N ARG A 32 13.22 -3.41 16.46
CA ARG A 32 12.61 -4.47 15.63
C ARG A 32 13.44 -4.84 14.40
N ALA A 33 14.49 -4.10 14.08
CA ALA A 33 15.26 -4.30 12.86
C ALA A 33 15.78 -5.74 12.72
N THR A 34 16.39 -6.29 13.77
CA THR A 34 16.92 -7.66 13.77
C THR A 34 15.82 -8.71 13.58
N LYS A 35 14.65 -8.51 14.20
CA LYS A 35 13.49 -9.40 14.03
C LYS A 35 12.96 -9.37 12.60
N VAL A 36 12.75 -8.18 12.04
CA VAL A 36 12.23 -8.02 10.67
C VAL A 36 13.22 -8.61 9.65
N PHE A 37 14.52 -8.38 9.84
CA PHE A 37 15.55 -8.93 8.98
C PHE A 37 15.59 -10.46 9.05
N ARG A 38 15.49 -11.05 10.24
CA ARG A 38 15.38 -12.51 10.42
C ARG A 38 14.16 -13.07 9.68
N GLU A 39 12.97 -12.49 9.88
CA GLU A 39 11.73 -12.92 9.21
C GLU A 39 11.85 -12.88 7.68
N PHE A 40 12.55 -11.87 7.16
CA PHE A 40 12.88 -11.74 5.74
C PHE A 40 13.81 -12.86 5.26
N ILE A 41 14.93 -13.11 5.94
CA ILE A 41 15.88 -14.18 5.56
C ILE A 41 15.21 -15.54 5.60
N GLU A 42 14.54 -15.89 6.70
CA GLU A 42 13.81 -17.15 6.83
C GLU A 42 12.69 -17.27 5.77
N GLY A 43 12.07 -16.15 5.41
CA GLY A 43 11.09 -16.07 4.34
C GLY A 43 11.65 -16.45 2.98
N ASN A 44 12.82 -15.91 2.64
CA ASN A 44 13.51 -16.21 1.39
C ASN A 44 14.04 -17.65 1.36
N MET A 45 14.59 -18.16 2.47
CA MET A 45 14.99 -19.58 2.56
C MET A 45 13.81 -20.53 2.29
N ARG A 46 12.62 -20.23 2.83
CA ARG A 46 11.40 -21.00 2.55
C ARG A 46 10.91 -20.86 1.10
N LEU A 47 11.25 -19.77 0.42
CA LEU A 47 10.91 -19.55 -0.97
C LEU A 47 11.84 -20.33 -1.91
N GLU A 48 13.13 -20.38 -1.59
CA GLU A 48 14.15 -21.14 -2.34
C GLU A 48 13.84 -22.64 -2.36
N GLN A 49 13.24 -23.16 -1.30
CA GLN A 49 12.80 -24.56 -1.23
C GLN A 49 11.56 -24.87 -2.09
N LYS A 50 10.93 -23.88 -2.74
CA LYS A 50 9.71 -24.08 -3.54
C LYS A 50 10.03 -24.18 -5.03
N ASP A 51 9.37 -25.13 -5.68
CA ASP A 51 9.33 -25.21 -7.13
C ASP A 51 8.41 -24.11 -7.71
N LEU A 52 9.01 -22.98 -8.10
CA LEU A 52 8.28 -21.84 -8.66
C LEU A 52 7.68 -22.11 -10.06
N SER A 53 8.08 -23.20 -10.73
CA SER A 53 7.49 -23.59 -12.02
C SER A 53 6.07 -24.14 -11.87
N LYS A 54 5.65 -24.48 -10.65
CA LYS A 54 4.33 -25.05 -10.33
C LYS A 54 3.54 -24.12 -9.40
N PRO A 55 2.99 -23.02 -9.93
CA PRO A 55 2.18 -22.12 -9.13
C PRO A 55 0.91 -22.81 -8.63
N PRO A 56 0.45 -22.49 -7.41
CA PRO A 56 -0.81 -23.02 -6.90
C PRO A 56 -1.99 -22.56 -7.77
N VAL A 57 -2.93 -23.48 -7.97
CA VAL A 57 -4.15 -23.27 -8.73
C VAL A 57 -5.33 -23.10 -7.78
N TYR A 58 -6.18 -22.12 -8.07
CA TYR A 58 -7.29 -21.72 -7.21
C TYR A 58 -8.61 -21.68 -7.99
N THR A 59 -9.72 -21.98 -7.33
CA THR A 59 -11.05 -21.56 -7.80
C THR A 59 -11.27 -20.08 -7.50
N GLU A 60 -12.26 -19.45 -8.15
CA GLU A 60 -12.63 -18.06 -7.85
C GLU A 60 -12.92 -17.86 -6.35
N ALA A 61 -13.71 -18.76 -5.75
CA ALA A 61 -14.04 -18.70 -4.32
C ALA A 61 -12.78 -18.73 -3.43
N GLN A 62 -11.78 -19.53 -3.78
CA GLN A 62 -10.52 -19.59 -3.05
C GLN A 62 -9.69 -18.30 -3.21
N VAL A 63 -9.71 -17.66 -4.38
CA VAL A 63 -9.07 -16.36 -4.58
C VAL A 63 -9.78 -15.27 -3.76
N ILE A 64 -11.11 -15.25 -3.77
CA ILE A 64 -11.91 -14.34 -2.94
C ILE A 64 -11.58 -14.52 -1.47
N GLU A 65 -11.55 -15.76 -0.97
CA GLU A 65 -11.21 -16.04 0.42
C GLU A 65 -9.78 -15.59 0.77
N LEU A 66 -8.82 -15.84 -0.13
CA LEU A 66 -7.43 -15.43 0.05
C LEU A 66 -7.32 -13.90 0.25
N TYR A 67 -7.99 -13.11 -0.58
CA TYR A 67 -7.89 -11.65 -0.55
C TYR A 67 -8.78 -10.97 0.50
N THR A 68 -9.89 -11.62 0.91
CA THR A 68 -10.80 -11.10 1.93
C THR A 68 -10.33 -11.42 3.35
N LYS A 69 -9.80 -12.63 3.59
CA LYS A 69 -9.47 -13.12 4.94
C LYS A 69 -7.98 -13.19 5.26
N LYS A 70 -7.11 -13.46 4.28
CA LYS A 70 -5.68 -13.74 4.54
C LYS A 70 -4.76 -12.56 4.27
N ILE A 71 -5.24 -11.55 3.54
CA ILE A 71 -4.52 -10.29 3.33
C ILE A 71 -4.93 -9.33 4.44
N ALA A 72 -3.95 -8.62 5.00
CA ALA A 72 -4.21 -7.57 5.97
C ALA A 72 -5.12 -6.50 5.36
N LEU A 73 -6.13 -6.05 6.10
CA LEU A 73 -7.11 -5.03 5.67
C LEU A 73 -7.93 -5.46 4.44
N GLY A 74 -8.31 -6.75 4.41
CA GLY A 74 -8.85 -7.47 3.26
C GLY A 74 -9.87 -6.73 2.37
N TYR A 75 -9.89 -7.16 1.12
CA TYR A 75 -10.74 -6.58 0.07
C TYR A 75 -12.21 -6.99 0.24
N LEU A 76 -13.12 -6.18 -0.29
CA LEU A 76 -14.49 -6.62 -0.57
C LEU A 76 -14.49 -7.66 -1.70
N PRO A 77 -15.40 -8.66 -1.69
CA PRO A 77 -15.44 -9.70 -2.72
C PRO A 77 -15.49 -9.18 -4.16
N ASP A 78 -16.28 -8.15 -4.43
CA ASP A 78 -16.40 -7.57 -5.78
C ASP A 78 -15.12 -6.83 -6.23
N ASN A 79 -14.41 -6.23 -5.28
CA ASN A 79 -13.09 -5.67 -5.55
C ASN A 79 -12.10 -6.77 -5.93
N VAL A 80 -12.17 -7.94 -5.28
CA VAL A 80 -11.33 -9.09 -5.65
C VAL A 80 -11.63 -9.55 -7.07
N ARG A 81 -12.90 -9.68 -7.45
CA ARG A 81 -13.27 -10.04 -8.84
C ARG A 81 -12.72 -9.06 -9.85
N THR A 82 -12.71 -7.77 -9.52
CA THR A 82 -12.10 -6.74 -10.37
C THR A 82 -10.59 -6.93 -10.48
N LEU A 83 -9.89 -7.20 -9.37
CA LEU A 83 -8.45 -7.49 -9.38
C LEU A 83 -8.11 -8.75 -10.18
N MET A 84 -8.93 -9.79 -10.09
CA MET A 84 -8.71 -11.06 -10.80
C MET A 84 -8.59 -10.88 -12.31
N LYS A 85 -9.27 -9.89 -12.91
CA LYS A 85 -9.19 -9.58 -14.35
C LYS A 85 -7.77 -9.29 -14.84
N ARG A 86 -6.87 -8.79 -13.97
CA ARG A 86 -5.45 -8.55 -14.29
C ARG A 86 -4.47 -9.36 -13.43
N GLY A 87 -4.88 -9.76 -12.23
CA GLY A 87 -4.04 -10.45 -11.26
C GLY A 87 -4.09 -11.98 -11.35
N CYS A 88 -4.93 -12.54 -12.23
CA CYS A 88 -5.09 -13.97 -12.44
C CYS A 88 -5.01 -14.32 -13.92
N LYS A 89 -4.52 -15.53 -14.21
CA LYS A 89 -4.60 -16.17 -15.52
C LYS A 89 -5.46 -17.44 -15.38
N SER A 90 -6.43 -17.61 -16.27
CA SER A 90 -7.22 -18.84 -16.31
C SER A 90 -6.35 -20.02 -16.78
N VAL A 91 -6.57 -21.18 -16.17
CA VAL A 91 -5.94 -22.47 -16.58
C VAL A 91 -6.98 -23.50 -17.03
N GLY A 92 -8.21 -23.06 -17.34
CA GLY A 92 -9.34 -23.93 -17.66
C GLY A 92 -10.20 -24.28 -16.44
N ASP A 93 -11.40 -24.84 -16.69
CA ASP A 93 -12.32 -25.39 -15.68
C ASP A 93 -12.66 -24.46 -14.49
N GLY A 94 -12.76 -23.15 -14.75
CA GLY A 94 -13.03 -22.16 -13.70
C GLY A 94 -11.90 -22.02 -12.67
N ARG A 95 -10.68 -22.43 -13.04
CA ARG A 95 -9.49 -22.34 -12.21
C ARG A 95 -8.51 -21.28 -12.70
N TYR A 96 -7.73 -20.76 -11.75
CA TYR A 96 -6.88 -19.60 -11.92
C TYR A 96 -5.52 -19.79 -11.24
N VAL A 97 -4.48 -19.25 -11.86
CA VAL A 97 -3.18 -19.01 -11.23
C VAL A 97 -2.98 -17.52 -11.02
N LEU A 98 -2.38 -17.13 -9.90
CA LEU A 98 -2.03 -15.72 -9.65
C LEU A 98 -0.82 -15.33 -10.51
N THR A 99 -0.87 -14.17 -11.16
CA THR A 99 0.22 -13.69 -12.05
C THR A 99 1.34 -12.96 -11.32
N LYS A 100 1.23 -12.83 -9.99
CA LYS A 100 2.24 -12.15 -9.16
C LYS A 100 3.51 -12.99 -9.02
N ASP A 101 4.65 -12.30 -8.96
CA ASP A 101 5.93 -12.93 -8.64
C ASP A 101 5.95 -13.37 -7.17
N ALA A 102 6.31 -14.64 -6.92
CA ALA A 102 6.34 -15.23 -5.59
C ALA A 102 7.39 -14.57 -4.67
N ARG A 103 8.44 -13.96 -5.23
CA ARG A 103 9.49 -13.22 -4.49
C ARG A 103 8.92 -12.00 -3.79
N LEU A 104 7.85 -11.39 -4.32
CA LEU A 104 7.17 -10.25 -3.69
C LEU A 104 6.59 -10.60 -2.31
N ARG A 105 6.39 -11.90 -2.00
CA ARG A 105 5.90 -12.36 -0.69
C ARG A 105 6.90 -12.09 0.43
N TYR A 106 8.20 -12.15 0.13
CA TYR A 106 9.28 -12.03 1.11
C TYR A 106 10.24 -10.91 0.74
N ILE A 107 9.72 -9.78 0.24
CA ILE A 107 10.53 -8.57 0.07
C ILE A 107 10.76 -7.91 1.42
N HIS A 108 12.03 -7.58 1.70
CA HIS A 108 12.37 -6.66 2.77
C HIS A 108 11.96 -5.25 2.33
N TRP A 109 10.72 -4.87 2.65
CA TRP A 109 10.36 -3.47 2.65
C TRP A 109 11.30 -2.78 3.63
N ILE A 110 12.12 -1.84 3.16
CA ILE A 110 13.03 -1.08 4.02
C ILE A 110 12.18 -0.45 5.12
N ARG A 111 12.22 -1.04 6.32
CA ARG A 111 11.58 -0.49 7.51
C ARG A 111 12.58 0.43 8.16
N SER A 112 12.55 1.68 7.71
CA SER A 112 13.26 2.76 8.36
C SER A 112 12.68 3.00 9.75
N ASP A 113 13.46 3.58 10.66
CA ASP A 113 12.92 4.15 11.88
C ASP A 113 12.27 5.52 11.60
N SER A 114 11.58 6.08 12.58
CA SER A 114 10.89 7.37 12.43
C SER A 114 11.80 8.54 12.11
N ALA A 115 13.05 8.56 12.58
CA ALA A 115 13.98 9.66 12.31
C ALA A 115 14.38 9.66 10.83
N ALA A 116 14.80 8.50 10.30
CA ALA A 116 15.09 8.35 8.88
C ALA A 116 13.86 8.69 8.01
N LEU A 117 12.65 8.29 8.43
CA LEU A 117 11.42 8.64 7.73
C LEU A 117 11.12 10.15 7.75
N LYS A 118 11.39 10.84 8.87
CA LYS A 118 11.22 12.31 8.94
C LYS A 118 12.18 13.02 7.99
N GLU A 119 13.45 12.63 7.96
CA GLU A 119 14.43 13.18 7.01
C GLU A 119 13.99 12.95 5.57
N TYR A 120 13.40 11.79 5.29
CA TYR A 120 12.82 11.49 3.99
C TYR A 120 11.74 12.51 3.58
N PHE A 121 10.79 12.78 4.47
CA PHE A 121 9.68 13.70 4.18
C PHE A 121 10.08 15.16 4.05
N LYS A 122 11.19 15.58 4.70
CA LYS A 122 11.73 16.94 4.52
C LYS A 122 12.07 17.26 3.08
N GLY A 123 12.47 16.27 2.29
CA GLY A 123 12.83 16.48 0.89
C GLY A 123 11.64 16.82 0.00
N TYR A 124 10.41 16.42 0.37
CA TYR A 124 9.23 16.70 -0.44
C TYR A 124 8.61 18.02 -0.01
N THR A 125 8.73 19.03 -0.88
CA THR A 125 8.30 20.41 -0.59
C THR A 125 7.12 20.88 -1.43
N ASN A 126 6.56 20.02 -2.27
CA ASN A 126 5.46 20.35 -3.18
C ASN A 126 4.09 20.14 -2.50
N ASN A 127 3.01 20.05 -3.29
CA ASN A 127 1.67 19.91 -2.76
C ASN A 127 1.34 18.45 -2.48
N LEU A 128 0.71 18.14 -1.35
CA LEU A 128 0.31 16.78 -0.98
C LEU A 128 -1.12 16.74 -0.45
N LEU A 129 -1.92 15.85 -1.03
CA LEU A 129 -3.20 15.41 -0.49
C LEU A 129 -3.09 13.97 -0.02
N ALA A 130 -3.48 13.71 1.23
CA ALA A 130 -3.64 12.38 1.76
C ALA A 130 -5.11 12.10 2.09
N LEU A 131 -5.68 11.11 1.43
CA LEU A 131 -7.00 10.56 1.76
C LEU A 131 -6.78 9.40 2.71
N VAL A 132 -7.39 9.43 3.90
CA VAL A 132 -7.21 8.40 4.93
C VAL A 132 -8.55 7.73 5.20
N ALA A 133 -8.60 6.40 5.10
CA ALA A 133 -9.83 5.66 5.36
C ALA A 133 -10.12 5.57 6.87
N ILE A 134 -11.39 5.52 7.22
CA ILE A 134 -11.88 5.21 8.57
C ILE A 134 -12.91 4.07 8.45
N PRO A 135 -12.66 2.87 9.00
CA PRO A 135 -11.37 2.36 9.52
C PRO A 135 -10.42 1.96 8.38
N GLY A 136 -9.26 2.63 8.28
CA GLY A 136 -8.23 2.37 7.26
C GLY A 136 -6.98 1.67 7.78
N LEU A 137 -5.84 1.93 7.12
CA LEU A 137 -4.51 1.39 7.45
C LEU A 137 -4.01 1.73 8.87
N GLY A 138 -4.82 2.42 9.67
CA GLY A 138 -4.82 2.27 11.13
C GLY A 138 -3.45 2.41 11.77
N GLY A 139 -2.61 3.32 11.26
CA GLY A 139 -1.48 3.79 12.04
C GLY A 139 -2.04 4.30 13.36
N SER A 140 -1.42 3.94 14.49
CA SER A 140 -1.81 4.57 15.76
C SER A 140 -1.81 6.08 15.56
N SER A 141 -2.75 6.79 16.20
CA SER A 141 -2.83 8.26 16.11
C SER A 141 -1.44 8.91 16.27
N ALA A 142 -0.60 8.34 17.15
CA ALA A 142 0.80 8.73 17.33
C ALA A 142 1.69 8.51 16.09
N LYS A 143 1.64 7.35 15.43
CA LYS A 143 2.44 7.11 14.22
C LYS A 143 1.98 8.00 13.06
N ARG A 144 0.67 8.15 12.90
CA ARG A 144 0.07 9.07 11.91
C ARG A 144 0.53 10.50 12.17
N LYS A 145 0.48 10.95 13.43
CA LYS A 145 0.89 12.30 13.83
C LYS A 145 2.34 12.60 13.48
N VAL A 146 3.25 11.66 13.77
CA VAL A 146 4.67 11.83 13.45
C VAL A 146 4.91 12.13 11.96
N VAL A 147 4.19 11.41 11.10
CA VAL A 147 4.31 11.57 9.64
C VAL A 147 3.61 12.84 9.16
N SER A 148 2.40 13.10 9.64
CA SER A 148 1.65 14.30 9.25
C SER A 148 2.35 15.58 9.69
N ASP A 149 2.95 15.60 10.88
CA ASP A 149 3.71 16.76 11.37
C ASP A 149 4.93 17.03 10.46
N ALA A 150 5.64 15.97 10.05
CA ALA A 150 6.81 16.11 9.17
C ALA A 150 6.42 16.63 7.77
N LEU A 151 5.34 16.09 7.20
CA LEU A 151 4.81 16.53 5.91
C LEU A 151 4.25 17.97 5.96
N ALA A 152 3.54 18.33 7.03
CA ALA A 152 3.02 19.68 7.22
C ALA A 152 4.13 20.74 7.32
N GLN A 153 5.31 20.37 7.81
CA GLN A 153 6.46 21.27 7.91
C GLN A 153 7.20 21.45 6.59
N SER A 154 7.21 20.44 5.71
CA SER A 154 7.98 20.47 4.47
C SER A 154 7.17 20.88 3.25
N CYS A 155 5.93 20.40 3.13
CA CYS A 155 5.10 20.60 1.95
C CYS A 155 4.61 22.05 1.83
N ARG A 156 4.64 22.62 0.63
CA ARG A 156 3.99 23.90 0.30
C ARG A 156 2.50 23.89 0.62
N THR A 157 1.84 22.77 0.35
CA THR A 157 0.44 22.55 0.72
C THR A 157 0.31 21.13 1.19
N PHE A 158 -0.24 20.94 2.38
CA PHE A 158 -0.51 19.62 2.92
C PHE A 158 -1.95 19.56 3.40
N LYS A 159 -2.71 18.61 2.85
CA LYS A 159 -4.11 18.37 3.23
C LYS A 159 -4.28 16.91 3.56
N ILE A 160 -4.91 16.63 4.71
CA ILE A 160 -5.43 15.31 5.03
C ILE A 160 -6.95 15.38 5.01
N VAL A 161 -7.57 14.40 4.38
CA VAL A 161 -9.02 14.21 4.41
C VAL A 161 -9.31 12.80 4.90
N ASP A 162 -10.04 12.71 6.00
CA ASP A 162 -10.56 11.45 6.49
C ASP A 162 -11.83 11.09 5.71
N VAL A 163 -11.93 9.85 5.25
CA VAL A 163 -13.02 9.34 4.41
C VAL A 163 -13.52 8.04 5.00
N GLU A 164 -14.83 7.93 5.21
CA GLU A 164 -15.45 6.69 5.71
C GLU A 164 -15.27 5.55 4.69
N GLY A 165 -14.81 4.39 5.14
CA GLY A 165 -14.59 3.22 4.30
C GLY A 165 -13.42 2.33 4.73
N ASN A 166 -13.17 1.29 3.94
CA ASN A 166 -12.04 0.38 4.16
C ASN A 166 -10.75 0.88 3.49
N HIS A 167 -9.65 0.19 3.74
CA HIS A 167 -8.33 0.50 3.16
C HIS A 167 -8.34 0.65 1.61
N HIS A 168 -9.23 -0.08 0.95
CA HIS A 168 -9.42 -0.06 -0.49
C HIS A 168 -10.57 0.88 -0.91
N LEU A 169 -10.76 2.01 -0.23
CA LEU A 169 -11.86 2.94 -0.49
C LEU A 169 -11.90 3.46 -1.94
N HIS A 170 -10.76 3.53 -2.63
CA HIS A 170 -10.70 3.93 -4.04
C HIS A 170 -11.33 2.91 -4.99
N MET A 171 -11.44 1.65 -4.57
CA MET A 171 -12.18 0.63 -5.31
C MET A 171 -13.66 0.62 -4.91
N SER A 172 -13.95 0.84 -3.64
CA SER A 172 -15.30 0.72 -3.07
C SER A 172 -16.15 1.98 -3.27
N PHE A 173 -15.52 3.15 -3.25
CA PHE A 173 -16.13 4.48 -3.31
C PHE A 173 -15.35 5.41 -4.27
N PRO A 174 -15.19 5.02 -5.54
CA PRO A 174 -14.34 5.75 -6.50
C PRO A 174 -14.79 7.21 -6.70
N ASP A 175 -16.10 7.48 -6.68
CA ASP A 175 -16.64 8.84 -6.91
C ASP A 175 -16.27 9.81 -5.79
N ILE A 176 -16.32 9.35 -4.54
CA ILE A 176 -15.93 10.14 -3.35
C ILE A 176 -14.44 10.47 -3.42
N VAL A 177 -13.60 9.46 -3.70
CA VAL A 177 -12.16 9.64 -3.86
C VAL A 177 -11.85 10.60 -5.00
N ALA A 178 -12.47 10.41 -6.17
CA ALA A 178 -12.28 11.27 -7.32
C ALA A 178 -12.70 12.72 -7.04
N GLY A 179 -13.78 12.94 -6.27
CA GLY A 179 -14.21 14.26 -5.83
C GLY A 179 -13.11 15.01 -5.09
N HIS A 180 -12.52 14.41 -4.07
CA HIS A 180 -11.43 15.05 -3.32
C HIS A 180 -10.17 15.30 -4.16
N ILE A 181 -9.84 14.38 -5.07
CA ILE A 181 -8.69 14.51 -5.95
C ILE A 181 -8.89 15.68 -6.92
N ARG A 182 -10.05 15.77 -7.57
CA ARG A 182 -10.37 16.87 -8.50
C ARG A 182 -10.28 18.22 -7.81
N SER A 183 -10.90 18.37 -6.64
CA SER A 183 -10.84 19.63 -5.87
C SER A 183 -9.44 20.02 -5.42
N PHE A 184 -8.49 19.08 -5.37
CA PHE A 184 -7.11 19.37 -5.01
C PHE A 184 -6.23 19.69 -6.23
N LEU A 185 -6.43 18.99 -7.35
CA LEU A 185 -5.64 19.20 -8.56
C LEU A 185 -6.08 20.45 -9.33
N ASP A 186 -7.38 20.71 -9.37
CA ASP A 186 -7.98 21.85 -10.05
C ASP A 186 -8.84 22.66 -9.04
N PRO A 187 -8.21 23.41 -8.12
CA PRO A 187 -8.93 24.30 -7.23
C PRO A 187 -9.58 25.42 -8.07
N GLN A 188 -10.90 25.59 -7.93
CA GLN A 188 -11.63 26.70 -8.55
C GLN A 188 -11.14 28.06 -8.03
#